data_AF-A0A833GII9-F1
#
_entry.id   AF-A0A833GII9-F1
#
_cell.length_a   1.000
_cell.length_b   1.000
_cell.length_c   1.000
_cell.angle_alpha   90.00
_cell.angle_beta   90.00
_cell.angle_gamma   90.00
#
_symmetry.space_group_name_H-M   'P 1'
#
loop_
_entity.id
_entity.type
_entity.pdbx_description
1 polymer ?
#
loop_
_entity_poly.entity_id
_entity_poly.type
_entity_poly.pdbx_seq_one_letter_code
_entity_poly.pdbx_strand_id
1 'polypeptide(L)' 'MSNEILAFVLARDLHRIDSGGGDDTEQIIVHEVPRREVMAWLQQLLREGRSVDPKIFAGLYMLDHAAGFAR' A
#
# COMPACT_ATOMS: atom_id res chain seq x y z
N MET A 1 -14.34 -7.62 -17.60
CA MET A 1 -14.55 -6.60 -16.55
C MET A 1 -15.18 -7.33 -15.36
N SER A 2 -14.53 -7.30 -14.21
CA SER A 2 -15.03 -7.92 -12.96
C SER A 2 -16.02 -6.99 -12.24
N ASN A 3 -16.90 -7.54 -11.42
CA ASN A 3 -17.78 -6.82 -10.48
C ASN A 3 -17.13 -6.67 -9.08
N GLU A 4 -15.81 -6.57 -9.05
CA GLU A 4 -15.02 -6.46 -7.83
C GLU A 4 -15.33 -5.18 -7.04
N ILE A 5 -15.41 -5.31 -5.72
CA ILE A 5 -15.60 -4.19 -4.78
C ILE A 5 -14.37 -4.11 -3.89
N LEU A 6 -13.83 -2.90 -3.73
CA LEU A 6 -12.67 -2.63 -2.89
C LEU A 6 -13.08 -1.78 -1.69
N ALA A 7 -12.57 -2.12 -0.52
CA ALA A 7 -12.69 -1.32 0.69
C ALA A 7 -11.31 -0.84 1.13
N PHE A 8 -11.16 0.46 1.35
CA PHE A 8 -9.97 1.05 1.95
C PHE A 8 -10.20 1.22 3.45
N VAL A 9 -9.24 0.79 4.26
CA VAL A 9 -9.29 0.92 5.72
C VAL A 9 -8.02 1.59 6.22
N LEU A 10 -8.16 2.52 7.17
CA LEU A 10 -7.03 3.10 7.89
C LEU A 10 -6.82 2.32 9.19
N ALA A 11 -5.91 1.36 9.15
CA ALA A 11 -5.53 0.60 10.34
C ALA A 11 -4.62 1.43 11.24
N ARG A 12 -4.94 1.47 12.53
CA ARG A 12 -4.19 2.18 13.58
C ARG A 12 -3.87 1.20 14.70
N ASP A 13 -2.91 1.56 15.54
CA ASP A 13 -2.54 0.81 16.75
C ASP A 13 -2.16 -0.66 16.46
N LEU A 14 -1.51 -0.88 15.31
CA LEU A 14 -1.06 -2.19 14.88
C LEU A 14 0.15 -2.66 15.70
N HIS A 15 0.12 -3.94 16.10
CA HIS A 15 1.27 -4.63 16.67
C HIS A 15 1.81 -5.65 15.66
N ARG A 16 3.10 -5.55 15.33
CA ARG A 16 3.77 -6.47 14.41
C ARG A 16 4.08 -7.78 15.14
N ILE A 17 3.57 -8.90 14.63
CA ILE A 17 3.76 -10.24 15.21
C ILE A 17 4.68 -11.15 14.39
N ASP A 18 4.97 -10.78 13.14
CA ASP A 18 5.83 -11.52 12.21
C ASP A 18 6.53 -10.56 11.22
N SER A 19 7.53 -11.04 10.47
CA SER A 19 8.11 -10.30 9.34
C SER A 19 7.14 -10.05 8.20
N GLY A 20 6.12 -10.89 8.05
CA GLY A 20 5.24 -10.90 6.90
C GLY A 20 5.97 -11.35 5.63
N GLY A 21 5.33 -11.15 4.49
CA GLY A 21 5.80 -11.65 3.21
C GLY A 21 4.70 -12.50 2.64
N GLY A 22 4.94 -13.78 2.47
CA GLY A 22 3.96 -14.77 2.05
C GLY A 22 4.17 -16.08 2.79
N ASP A 23 3.56 -17.13 2.29
CA ASP A 23 3.69 -18.50 2.79
C ASP A 23 4.24 -19.43 1.71
N ASP A 24 4.05 -20.74 1.88
CA ASP A 24 4.49 -21.75 0.90
C ASP A 24 3.89 -21.57 -0.50
N THR A 25 2.81 -20.77 -0.63
CA THR A 25 2.10 -20.51 -1.89
C THR A 25 2.36 -19.11 -2.46
N GLU A 26 2.91 -18.19 -1.66
CA GLU A 26 3.06 -16.77 -2.03
C GLU A 26 4.49 -16.27 -1.87
N GLN A 27 5.03 -15.66 -2.93
CA GLN A 27 6.33 -14.98 -2.89
C GLN A 27 6.13 -13.48 -2.76
N ILE A 28 5.97 -13.02 -1.53
CA ILE A 28 5.73 -11.61 -1.22
C ILE A 28 6.89 -11.07 -0.39
N ILE A 29 7.34 -9.87 -0.73
CA ILE A 29 8.38 -9.14 -0.01
C ILE A 29 7.74 -7.90 0.60
N VAL A 30 7.88 -7.73 1.92
CA VAL A 30 7.40 -6.54 2.63
C VAL A 30 8.42 -5.42 2.48
N HIS A 31 7.96 -4.25 2.03
CA HIS A 31 8.76 -3.04 1.95
C HIS A 31 8.25 -2.00 2.95
N GLU A 32 8.99 -1.79 4.03
CA GLU A 32 8.73 -0.71 5.00
C GLU A 32 9.35 0.59 4.48
N VAL A 33 8.51 1.48 3.92
CA VAL A 33 8.96 2.72 3.29
C VAL A 33 8.48 3.91 4.13
N PRO A 34 9.37 4.84 4.54
CA PRO A 34 8.95 6.06 5.22
C PRO A 34 7.92 6.82 4.38
N ARG A 35 6.80 7.25 5.00
CA ARG A 35 5.70 7.95 4.30
C ARG A 35 6.18 9.13 3.46
N ARG A 36 7.16 9.89 3.94
CA ARG A 36 7.72 11.05 3.23
C ARG A 36 8.50 10.68 1.96
N GLU A 37 8.97 9.44 1.86
CA GLU A 37 9.80 8.93 0.77
C GLU A 37 9.03 8.03 -0.21
N VAL A 38 7.82 7.58 0.17
CA VAL A 38 7.05 6.59 -0.58
C VAL A 38 6.79 6.98 -2.03
N MET A 39 6.52 8.26 -2.30
CA MET A 39 6.29 8.72 -3.68
C MET A 39 7.55 8.63 -4.54
N ALA A 40 8.72 9.01 -4.00
CA ALA A 40 9.98 8.90 -4.73
C ALA A 40 10.35 7.44 -4.98
N TRP A 41 10.09 6.56 -4.00
CA TRP A 41 10.29 5.13 -4.11
C TRP A 41 9.41 4.50 -5.19
N LEU A 42 8.09 4.76 -5.20
CA LEU A 42 7.17 4.24 -6.22
C LEU A 42 7.56 4.70 -7.62
N GLN A 43 7.99 5.95 -7.79
CA GLN A 43 8.48 6.47 -9.07
C GLN A 43 9.74 5.73 -9.53
N GLN A 44 10.63 5.38 -8.61
CA GLN A 44 11.79 4.56 -8.93
C GLN A 44 11.38 3.16 -9.40
N LEU A 45 10.44 2.51 -8.72
CA LEU A 45 9.94 1.19 -9.13
C LEU A 45 9.32 1.23 -10.54
N LEU A 46 8.53 2.27 -10.85
CA LEU A 46 7.96 2.46 -12.18
C LEU A 46 9.04 2.63 -13.24
N ARG A 47 10.11 3.41 -12.96
CA ARG A 47 11.27 3.56 -13.86
C ARG A 47 12.03 2.25 -14.09
N GLU A 48 12.04 1.37 -13.09
CA GLU A 48 12.59 0.02 -13.20
C GLU A 48 11.68 -0.96 -13.99
N GLY A 49 10.52 -0.49 -14.47
CA GLY A 49 9.57 -1.30 -15.23
C GLY A 49 8.66 -2.18 -14.37
N ARG A 50 8.61 -1.96 -13.06
CA ARG A 50 7.72 -2.70 -12.16
C ARG A 50 6.29 -2.18 -12.28
N SER A 51 5.32 -3.09 -12.23
CA SER A 51 3.91 -2.71 -12.11
C SER A 51 3.62 -2.25 -10.69
N VAL A 52 3.01 -1.07 -10.56
CA VAL A 52 2.50 -0.55 -9.29
C VAL A 52 0.99 -0.49 -9.37
N ASP A 53 0.29 -1.10 -8.41
CA ASP A 53 -1.16 -1.08 -8.36
C ASP A 53 -1.67 0.35 -8.11
N PRO A 54 -2.61 0.88 -8.92
CA PRO A 54 -3.15 2.22 -8.73
C PRO A 54 -3.78 2.45 -7.35
N LYS A 55 -4.20 1.39 -6.64
CA LYS A 55 -4.74 1.46 -5.27
C LYS A 55 -3.72 2.00 -4.26
N ILE A 56 -2.42 1.83 -4.51
CA ILE A 56 -1.38 2.41 -3.64
C ILE A 56 -1.46 3.94 -3.66
N PHE A 57 -1.59 4.54 -4.84
CA PHE A 57 -1.73 6.00 -4.96
C PHE A 57 -3.03 6.51 -4.34
N ALA A 58 -4.14 5.79 -4.52
CA ALA A 58 -5.41 6.12 -3.89
C ALA A 58 -5.30 6.09 -2.35
N GLY A 59 -4.69 5.04 -1.80
CA GLY A 59 -4.48 4.89 -0.36
C GLY A 59 -3.59 6.00 0.22
N LEU A 60 -2.53 6.40 -0.48
CA LEU A 60 -1.66 7.51 -0.06
C LEU A 60 -2.42 8.84 -0.06
N TYR A 61 -3.22 9.13 -1.09
CA TYR A 61 -4.05 10.33 -1.12
C TYR A 61 -5.06 10.36 0.04
N MET A 62 -5.74 9.24 0.29
CA MET A 62 -6.68 9.10 1.42
C MET A 62 -5.97 9.27 2.77
N LEU A 63 -4.75 8.76 2.91
CA LEU A 63 -3.93 8.92 4.13
C LEU A 63 -3.52 10.38 4.37
N ASP A 64 -3.21 11.14 3.31
CA ASP A 64 -2.91 12.57 3.38
C ASP A 64 -4.16 13.41 3.70
N HIS A 65 -5.34 12.95 3.29
CA HIS A 65 -6.61 13.67 3.46
C HIS A 65 -7.58 12.95 4.41
N ALA A 66 -7.05 12.21 5.39
CA ALA A 66 -7.84 11.27 6.20
C ALA A 66 -9.07 11.90 6.86
N ALA A 67 -9.01 13.19 7.25
CA ALA A 67 -10.14 13.90 7.82
C ALA A 67 -11.36 13.98 6.87
N GLY A 68 -11.15 14.06 5.55
CA GLY A 68 -12.22 14.07 4.56
C GLY A 68 -12.84 12.69 4.29
N PHE A 69 -12.19 11.62 4.77
CA PHE A 69 -12.63 10.23 4.60
C PHE A 69 -13.04 9.56 5.92
N ALA A 70 -12.82 10.24 7.06
CA ALA A 70 -13.34 9.80 8.34
C ALA A 70 -14.86 9.99 8.36
N ARG A 71 -15.59 8.88 8.32
CA ARG A 71 -17.03 8.82 8.62
C ARG A 71 -17.24 8.36 10.04
#